data_AF-A0A1M5ZJE0-F1
#
_entry.id   AF-A0A1M5ZJE0-F1
#
_cell.length_a   1.000
_cell.length_b   1.000
_cell.length_c   1.000
_cell.angle_alpha   90.00
_cell.angle_beta   90.00
_cell.angle_gamma   90.00
#
_symmetry.space_group_name_H-M   'P 1'
#
loop_
_entity.id
_entity.type
_entity.pdbx_description
1 polymer ?
#
loop_
_entity_poly.entity_id
_entity_poly.type
_entity_poly.pdbx_seq_one_letter_code
_entity_poly.pdbx_strand_id
1 'polypeptide(L)'
;MTSTDKEGILDKYFYSYNNSGLISGISRERRDLAAVSGQYDYQYDEVGRLTRSSLNVQLRASYEYDAFGNRISLVESDAKTTYRYEFIEPGSIN
;
A
#
# COMPACT_ATOMS: atom_id res chain seq x y z
N MET A 1 13.52 -1.96 12.56
CA MET A 1 14.61 -1.02 12.23
C MET A 1 14.48 0.21 13.11
N THR A 2 15.59 0.76 13.59
CA THR A 2 15.60 1.99 14.39
C THR A 2 16.68 2.91 13.82
N SER A 3 16.33 4.18 13.62
CA SER A 3 17.22 5.25 13.19
C SER A 3 17.33 6.27 14.33
N THR A 4 18.52 6.84 14.49
CA THR A 4 18.84 7.79 15.58
C THR A 4 19.60 9.00 15.06
N ASP A 5 19.43 10.13 15.73
CA ASP A 5 20.22 11.35 15.56
C ASP A 5 20.80 11.80 16.92
N LYS A 6 21.37 13.02 16.98
CA LYS A 6 21.96 13.60 18.20
C LYS A 6 20.96 13.75 19.38
N GLU A 7 19.67 13.69 19.11
CA GLU A 7 18.58 13.87 20.06
C GLU A 7 17.90 12.51 20.40
N GLY A 8 18.43 11.38 19.89
CA GLY A 8 17.98 10.02 20.22
C GLY A 8 17.32 9.30 19.05
N ILE A 9 16.25 8.53 19.29
CA ILE A 9 15.52 7.79 18.24
C ILE A 9 14.72 8.75 17.35
N LEU A 10 15.05 8.78 16.06
CA LEU A 10 14.38 9.61 15.06
C LEU A 10 13.21 8.87 14.41
N ASP A 11 13.39 7.59 14.09
CA ASP A 11 12.41 6.76 13.38
C ASP A 11 12.54 5.29 13.79
N LYS A 12 11.43 4.60 14.00
CA LYS A 12 11.40 3.19 14.41
C LYS A 12 10.30 2.45 13.65
N TYR A 13 10.65 1.26 13.15
CA TYR A 13 9.78 0.39 12.35
C TYR A 13 9.80 -1.02 12.91
N PHE A 14 8.62 -1.62 13.06
CA PHE A 14 8.45 -3.07 13.20
C PHE A 14 7.60 -3.58 12.04
N TYR A 15 8.10 -4.60 11.35
CA TYR A 15 7.41 -5.23 10.23
C TYR A 15 6.73 -6.52 10.69
N SER A 16 5.50 -6.69 10.26
CA SER A 16 4.76 -7.95 10.36
C SER A 16 4.58 -8.52 8.98
N TYR A 17 4.54 -9.84 8.88
CA TYR A 17 4.36 -10.56 7.62
C TYR A 17 3.16 -11.51 7.74
N ASN A 18 2.42 -11.69 6.65
CA ASN A 18 1.42 -12.76 6.56
C ASN A 18 2.11 -14.10 6.26
N ASN A 19 1.33 -15.19 6.20
CA ASN A 19 1.85 -16.53 5.95
C ASN A 19 2.53 -16.69 4.56
N SER A 20 2.22 -15.81 3.60
CA SER A 20 2.86 -15.78 2.28
C SER A 20 4.16 -14.97 2.27
N GLY A 21 4.59 -14.43 3.42
CA GLY A 21 5.80 -13.62 3.53
C GLY A 21 5.64 -12.18 3.02
N LEU A 22 4.42 -11.73 2.72
CA LEU A 22 4.14 -10.34 2.34
C LEU A 22 3.98 -9.50 3.61
N ILE A 23 4.42 -8.24 3.58
CA ILE A 23 4.30 -7.32 4.72
C ILE A 23 2.83 -7.09 5.04
N SER A 24 2.34 -7.61 6.15
CA SER A 24 0.94 -7.42 6.58
C SER A 24 0.76 -6.14 7.41
N GLY A 25 1.83 -5.63 8.01
CA GLY A 25 1.77 -4.38 8.74
C GLY A 25 3.11 -3.76 9.09
N ILE A 26 3.07 -2.48 9.42
CA ILE A 26 4.22 -1.70 9.89
C ILE A 26 3.79 -0.88 11.10
N SER A 27 4.41 -1.12 12.26
CA SER A 27 4.34 -0.21 13.40
C SER A 27 5.43 0.84 13.24
N ARG A 28 5.05 2.11 13.05
CA ARG A 28 5.98 3.23 12.87
C ARG A 28 5.87 4.26 13.98
N GLU A 29 7.02 4.67 14.51
CA GLU A 29 7.14 5.79 15.45
C GLU A 29 8.20 6.77 14.94
N ARG A 30 7.78 7.99 14.61
CA ARG A 30 8.69 9.06 14.19
C ARG A 30 8.61 10.23 15.16
N ARG A 31 9.77 10.71 15.62
CA ARG A 31 9.83 11.88 16.51
C ARG A 31 9.19 13.09 15.82
N ASP A 32 8.32 13.79 16.55
CA ASP A 32 7.63 15.01 16.13
C ASP A 32 6.76 14.89 14.86
N LEU A 33 6.43 13.66 14.42
CA LEU A 33 5.65 13.43 13.20
C LEU A 33 4.54 12.40 13.42
N ALA A 34 3.61 12.72 14.32
CA ALA A 34 2.48 11.86 14.69
C ALA A 34 1.57 11.51 13.51
N ALA A 35 1.41 12.41 12.53
CA ALA A 35 0.54 12.20 11.36
C ALA A 35 0.98 11.04 10.44
N VAL A 36 2.25 10.62 10.53
CA VAL A 36 2.80 9.47 9.78
C VAL A 36 3.24 8.33 10.69
N SER A 37 3.00 8.47 11.99
CA SER A 37 3.24 7.42 12.99
C SER A 37 1.95 6.63 13.21
N GLY A 38 2.08 5.38 13.64
CA GLY A 38 0.96 4.49 13.90
C GLY A 38 1.12 3.11 13.26
N GLN A 39 0.00 2.40 13.19
CA GLN A 39 -0.08 1.06 12.61
C GLN A 39 -0.54 1.16 11.17
N TYR A 40 0.33 0.76 10.25
CA TYR A 40 -0.04 0.51 8.87
C TYR A 40 -0.46 -0.94 8.71
N ASP A 41 -1.56 -1.18 8.02
CA ASP A 41 -2.01 -2.53 7.67
C ASP A 41 -2.14 -2.66 6.16
N TYR A 42 -1.77 -3.82 5.65
CA TYR A 42 -1.81 -4.14 4.23
C TYR A 42 -2.54 -5.45 3.98
N GLN A 43 -3.40 -5.45 2.97
CA GLN A 43 -4.11 -6.65 2.51
C GLN A 43 -3.78 -6.90 1.06
N TYR A 44 -3.78 -8.17 0.70
CA TYR A 44 -3.40 -8.65 -0.61
C TYR A 44 -4.46 -9.60 -1.15
N ASP A 45 -4.56 -9.70 -2.47
CA ASP A 45 -5.27 -10.80 -3.10
C ASP A 45 -4.43 -12.09 -3.12
N GLU A 46 -5.01 -13.15 -3.65
CA GLU A 46 -4.44 -14.51 -3.66
C GLU A 46 -3.11 -14.61 -4.43
N VAL A 47 -2.86 -13.69 -5.38
CA VAL A 47 -1.62 -13.65 -6.17
C VAL A 47 -0.62 -12.60 -5.65
N GLY A 48 -0.91 -11.99 -4.49
CA GLY A 48 0.01 -11.10 -3.77
C GLY A 48 -0.03 -9.64 -4.21
N ARG A 49 -1.09 -9.18 -4.89
CA ARG A 49 -1.26 -7.76 -5.25
C ARG A 49 -1.94 -7.02 -4.10
N LEU A 50 -1.46 -5.82 -3.77
CA LEU A 50 -1.99 -5.00 -2.68
C LEU A 50 -3.41 -4.53 -2.99
N THR A 51 -4.40 -4.91 -2.18
CA THR A 51 -5.80 -4.54 -2.35
C THR A 51 -6.27 -3.46 -1.38
N ARG A 52 -5.62 -3.34 -0.21
CA ARG A 52 -5.97 -2.35 0.81
C ARG A 52 -4.75 -1.89 1.59
N SER A 53 -4.70 -0.60 1.89
CA SER A 53 -3.81 -0.02 2.89
C SER A 53 -4.60 0.84 3.89
N SER A 54 -4.25 0.76 5.16
CA SER A 54 -4.80 1.63 6.21
C SER A 54 -3.71 2.19 7.13
N LEU A 55 -3.99 3.31 7.78
CA LEU A 55 -3.22 3.83 8.90
C LEU A 55 -4.14 3.99 10.11
N ASN A 56 -3.81 3.35 11.23
CA ASN A 56 -4.62 3.35 12.44
C ASN A 56 -6.08 3.00 12.12
N VAL A 57 -6.28 1.90 11.36
CA VAL A 57 -7.58 1.41 10.88
C VAL A 57 -8.24 2.28 9.79
N GLN A 58 -7.91 3.57 9.70
CA GLN A 58 -8.43 4.46 8.67
C GLN A 58 -7.92 4.06 7.28
N LEU A 59 -8.85 3.86 6.34
CA LEU A 59 -8.53 3.55 4.95
C LEU A 59 -7.63 4.64 4.35
N ARG A 60 -6.51 4.23 3.76
CA ARG A 60 -5.63 5.11 2.99
C ARG A 60 -5.87 4.94 1.51
N ALA A 61 -5.87 3.69 1.05
CA ALA A 61 -6.15 3.36 -0.33
C ALA A 61 -6.77 1.96 -0.46
N SER A 62 -7.64 1.77 -1.44
CA SER A 62 -8.01 0.43 -1.95
C SER A 62 -7.82 0.34 -3.46
N TYR A 63 -7.50 -0.87 -3.92
CA TYR A 63 -7.11 -1.14 -5.30
C TYR A 63 -7.89 -2.34 -5.84
N GLU A 64 -8.26 -2.26 -7.11
CA GLU A 64 -8.82 -3.39 -7.87
C GLU A 64 -8.00 -3.61 -9.14
N TYR A 65 -7.89 -4.87 -9.55
CA TYR A 65 -7.08 -5.30 -10.69
C TYR A 65 -7.89 -6.18 -11.63
N ASP A 66 -7.60 -6.11 -12.91
CA ASP A 66 -8.07 -7.09 -13.88
C ASP A 66 -7.29 -8.42 -13.78
N ALA A 67 -7.67 -9.39 -14.61
CA ALA A 67 -7.03 -10.70 -14.69
C ALA A 67 -5.58 -10.64 -15.19
N PHE A 68 -5.19 -9.58 -15.91
CA PHE A 68 -3.84 -9.39 -16.44
C PHE A 68 -2.92 -8.64 -15.47
N GLY A 69 -3.47 -8.17 -14.33
CA GLY A 69 -2.71 -7.42 -13.34
C GLY A 69 -2.74 -5.91 -13.53
N ASN A 70 -3.51 -5.38 -14.48
CA ASN A 70 -3.68 -3.94 -14.60
C ASN A 70 -4.62 -3.43 -13.52
N ARG A 71 -4.23 -2.33 -12.86
CA ARG A 71 -5.07 -1.70 -11.84
C ARG A 71 -6.25 -1.00 -12.51
N ILE A 72 -7.47 -1.49 -12.30
CA ILE A 72 -8.70 -0.89 -12.86
C ILE A 72 -9.35 0.12 -11.92
N SER A 73 -9.05 0.09 -10.62
CA SER A 73 -9.57 1.07 -9.66
C SER A 73 -8.57 1.45 -8.57
N LEU A 74 -8.68 2.70 -8.13
CA LEU A 74 -8.03 3.29 -6.97
C LEU A 74 -9.07 4.10 -6.20
N VAL A 75 -9.23 3.85 -4.90
CA VAL A 75 -10.00 4.72 -3.99
C VAL A 75 -9.06 5.31 -2.95
N GLU A 76 -8.95 6.63 -2.87
CA GLU A 76 -8.13 7.37 -1.88
C GLU A 76 -8.87 8.62 -1.41
N SER A 77 -8.91 8.88 -0.10
CA SER A 77 -9.58 10.08 0.47
C SER A 77 -10.98 10.34 -0.13
N ASP A 78 -11.77 9.27 -0.25
CA ASP A 78 -13.12 9.23 -0.86
C ASP A 78 -13.19 9.48 -2.39
N ALA A 79 -12.08 9.73 -3.06
CA ALA A 79 -12.01 9.85 -4.51
C ALA A 79 -11.76 8.48 -5.16
N LYS A 80 -12.62 8.10 -6.11
CA LYS A 80 -12.44 6.92 -6.96
C LYS A 80 -11.88 7.31 -8.32
N THR A 81 -10.72 6.77 -8.66
CA THR A 81 -10.14 6.81 -10.01
C THR A 81 -10.32 5.45 -10.66
N THR A 82 -10.79 5.44 -11.91
CA THR A 82 -10.97 4.22 -12.72
C THR A 82 -10.06 4.29 -13.92
N TYR A 83 -9.38 3.20 -14.22
CA TYR A 83 -8.49 3.08 -15.36
C TYR A 83 -9.10 2.12 -16.38
N ARG A 84 -8.93 2.44 -17.66
CA ARG A 84 -9.33 1.57 -18.78
C ARG A 84 -8.08 1.27 -19.60
N TYR A 85 -7.82 -0.01 -19.77
CA TYR A 85 -6.73 -0.49 -20.60
C TYR A 85 -7.36 -1.18 -21.81
N GLU A 86 -7.00 -0.70 -22.99
CA GLU A 86 -7.35 -1.37 -24.25
C GLU A 86 -6.20 -2.31 -24.59
N PHE A 87 -6.52 -3.58 -24.86
CA PHE A 87 -5.55 -4.50 -25.42
C PHE A 87 -5.36 -4.12 -26.88
N ILE A 88 -4.21 -3.53 -27.20
CA ILE A 88 -3.82 -3.29 -28.58
C ILE A 88 -3.03 -4.52 -29.02
N GLU A 89 -3.62 -5.32 -29.91
CA GLU A 89 -2.88 -6.43 -30.54
C GLU A 89 -1.70 -5.89 -31.34
N PRO A 90 -0.48 -6.46 -31.17
CA PRO A 90 0.65 -6.14 -32.03
C PRO A 90 0.31 -6.53 -33.48
N GLY A 91 0.06 -5.54 -34.34
CA GLY A 91 -0.25 -5.73 -35.76
C GLY A 91 -1.54 -5.06 -36.25
N SER A 92 -2.33 -4.48 -35.36
CA SER A 92 -3.49 -3.67 -35.77
C SER A 92 -3.05 -2.27 -36.21
N ILE A 93 -2.68 -2.14 -37.49
CA ILE A 93 -2.60 -0.86 -38.20
C ILE A 93 -3.79 -0.82 -39.17
N ASN A 94 -4.57 0.27 -39.14
CA ASN A 94 -5.53 0.59 -40.19
C ASN A 94 -4.81 0.91 -41.50
#